data_AF-U3JQE4-F1
#
_entry.id   AF-U3JQE4-F1
#
_cell.length_a   1.000
_cell.length_b   1.000
_cell.length_c   1.000
_cell.angle_alpha   90.00
_cell.angle_beta   90.00
_cell.angle_gamma   90.00
#
_symmetry.space_group_name_H-M   'P 1'
#
loop_
_entity.id
_entity.type
_entity.pdbx_description
1 polymer ?
#
loop_
_entity_poly.entity_id
_entity_poly.type
_entity_poly.pdbx_seq_one_letter_code
_entity_poly.pdbx_strand_id
1 'polypeptide(L)'
;MWVSWLFNPARSEITSLDSGNIDDILNNADVALVNFYADWCRFSQMLHPIFEEASNVIKEEYPDKNQVVFARVDCDQHSDIAQRYRISKYPTLKLFRNGMMMKREYRGQRSVTAIADYIRQQKSNPIREVQDLEEISSLDRSRRNIIGYFEQKDSDNYRTFERVANILHDDCVFLSAFGAISKAERFSGDNVIYKPPGENAPDMVYLGSLTNFDLIYAWTQDKCVPLVREITFENGEELTEEGLPFLILFHMKDDLESLEKFQQEVARQLIGEKGTINFLHADCDKFRHPLLHIQKTPADCPVIAIDSFRHMYVFPDFSDLSVPGKLKQFVLDLHSGKLHREFHHGPDPTDVAPGQPIQDLASSPPESSFQKLAPSEHRFDSAEFNFFLIFRHPKSSFQINSCPIPFCEETLLDVQPEPPLVQLKINRLQRPTLAVPCPGKVS
;
A
#
# COMPACT_ATOMS: atom_id res chain seq x y z
N MET A 1 -45.32 32.16 30.96
CA MET A 1 -45.03 31.43 29.71
C MET A 1 -43.52 31.25 29.62
N TRP A 2 -43.04 30.06 29.94
CA TRP A 2 -41.65 29.67 29.71
C TRP A 2 -41.64 28.93 28.37
N VAL A 3 -41.02 29.51 27.34
CA VAL A 3 -40.82 28.84 26.05
C VAL A 3 -39.53 28.05 26.18
N SER A 4 -39.65 26.75 26.46
CA SER A 4 -38.53 25.81 26.35
C SER A 4 -38.18 25.67 24.88
N TRP A 5 -37.00 26.16 24.50
CA TRP A 5 -36.37 25.87 23.22
C TRP A 5 -36.03 24.37 23.19
N LEU A 6 -36.84 23.58 22.48
CA LEU A 6 -36.46 22.23 22.09
C LEU A 6 -35.38 22.34 21.01
N PHE A 7 -34.11 22.31 21.41
CA PHE A 7 -33.03 21.95 20.51
C PHE A 7 -33.24 20.49 20.12
N ASN A 8 -33.67 20.27 18.88
CA ASN A 8 -33.67 18.96 18.26
C ASN A 8 -32.28 18.78 17.62
N PRO A 9 -31.37 17.94 18.16
CA PRO A 9 -30.12 17.68 17.47
C PRO A 9 -30.47 17.02 16.13
N ALA A 10 -30.12 17.69 15.03
CA ALA A 10 -30.36 17.17 13.70
C ALA A 10 -29.50 15.91 13.51
N ARG A 11 -30.12 14.74 13.71
CA ARG A 11 -29.56 13.41 13.40
C ARG A 11 -28.83 13.51 12.06
N SER A 12 -27.53 13.22 12.05
CA SER A 12 -26.77 13.18 10.81
C SER A 12 -27.21 11.95 10.02
N GLU A 13 -27.74 12.18 8.82
CA GLU A 13 -27.94 11.10 7.86
C GLU A 13 -26.59 10.83 7.19
N ILE A 14 -26.04 9.63 7.40
CA ILE A 14 -24.81 9.21 6.71
C ILE A 14 -25.09 9.23 5.22
N THR A 15 -24.27 9.95 4.46
CA THR A 15 -24.48 10.10 3.03
C THR A 15 -24.16 8.79 2.30
N SER A 16 -25.12 8.25 1.55
CA SER A 16 -24.88 7.12 0.64
C SER A 16 -24.23 7.63 -0.64
N LEU A 17 -23.07 7.07 -0.98
CA LEU A 17 -22.31 7.44 -2.17
C LEU A 17 -22.66 6.50 -3.32
N ASP A 18 -22.82 7.09 -4.50
CA ASP A 18 -23.06 6.42 -5.77
C ASP A 18 -22.17 7.04 -6.87
N SER A 19 -22.18 6.45 -8.07
CA SER A 19 -21.32 6.89 -9.17
C SER A 19 -21.64 8.30 -9.66
N GLY A 20 -22.80 8.85 -9.30
CA GLY A 20 -23.22 10.21 -9.67
C GLY A 20 -22.81 11.29 -8.67
N ASN A 21 -22.50 10.94 -7.43
CA ASN A 21 -22.23 11.91 -6.35
C ASN A 21 -20.84 11.76 -5.68
N ILE A 22 -20.17 10.61 -5.87
CA ILE A 22 -18.98 10.26 -5.09
C ILE A 22 -17.82 11.22 -5.30
N ASP A 23 -17.50 11.58 -6.54
CA ASP A 23 -16.36 12.45 -6.83
C ASP A 23 -16.61 13.86 -6.25
N ASP A 24 -17.82 14.40 -6.40
CA ASP A 24 -18.17 15.72 -5.88
C ASP A 24 -18.14 15.76 -4.34
N ILE A 25 -18.70 14.76 -3.67
CA ILE A 25 -18.73 14.73 -2.20
C ILE A 25 -17.32 14.57 -1.64
N LEU A 26 -16.53 13.65 -2.19
CA LEU A 26 -15.18 13.39 -1.68
C LEU A 26 -14.22 14.55 -1.97
N ASN A 27 -14.30 15.17 -3.15
CA ASN A 27 -13.44 16.31 -3.52
C ASN A 27 -13.70 17.54 -2.65
N ASN A 28 -14.94 17.76 -2.23
CA ASN A 28 -15.34 18.91 -1.42
C ASN A 28 -15.12 18.68 0.10
N ALA A 29 -14.83 17.46 0.54
CA ALA A 29 -14.60 17.15 1.95
C ALA A 29 -13.13 17.31 2.32
N ASP A 30 -12.83 18.11 3.35
CA ASP A 30 -11.48 18.24 3.92
C ASP A 30 -10.99 16.86 4.41
N VAL A 31 -11.89 16.15 5.10
CA VAL A 31 -11.72 14.79 5.58
C VAL A 31 -13.04 14.05 5.37
N ALA A 32 -13.02 12.90 4.70
CA ALA A 32 -14.17 12.00 4.64
C ALA A 32 -13.79 10.60 5.12
N LEU A 33 -14.60 10.02 6.00
CA LEU A 33 -14.51 8.62 6.38
C LEU A 33 -15.62 7.85 5.68
N VAL A 34 -15.25 6.90 4.84
CA VAL A 34 -16.18 6.15 3.99
C VAL A 34 -16.22 4.68 4.43
N ASN A 35 -17.42 4.21 4.75
CA ASN A 35 -17.71 2.80 5.05
C ASN A 35 -18.12 2.06 3.78
N PHE A 36 -17.25 1.20 3.27
CA PHE A 36 -17.55 0.26 2.19
C PHE A 36 -18.10 -1.02 2.79
N TYR A 37 -19.36 -1.33 2.49
CA TYR A 37 -20.12 -2.39 3.16
C TYR A 37 -20.92 -3.24 2.18
N ALA A 38 -21.42 -4.37 2.68
CA ALA A 38 -22.42 -5.20 2.02
C ALA A 38 -23.52 -5.58 3.02
N ASP A 39 -24.78 -5.64 2.57
CA ASP A 39 -25.92 -5.86 3.47
C ASP A 39 -25.94 -7.25 4.11
N TRP A 40 -25.39 -8.26 3.42
CA TRP A 40 -25.31 -9.62 3.92
C TRP A 40 -24.15 -9.84 4.91
N CYS A 41 -23.19 -8.91 4.98
CA CYS A 41 -22.03 -9.01 5.86
C CYS A 41 -22.44 -8.73 7.31
N ARG A 42 -22.32 -9.73 8.18
CA ARG A 42 -22.67 -9.59 9.60
C ARG A 42 -21.84 -8.49 10.28
N PHE A 43 -20.57 -8.37 9.93
CA PHE A 43 -19.68 -7.35 10.50
C PHE A 43 -20.06 -5.93 10.05
N SER A 44 -20.56 -5.76 8.82
CA SER A 44 -21.10 -4.49 8.33
C SER A 44 -22.36 -4.11 9.09
N GLN A 45 -23.30 -5.04 9.26
CA GLN A 45 -24.52 -4.82 10.04
C GLN A 45 -24.22 -4.38 11.48
N MET A 46 -23.22 -5.00 12.11
CA MET A 46 -22.77 -4.61 13.46
C MET A 46 -22.15 -3.21 13.49
N LEU A 47 -21.43 -2.80 12.46
CA LEU A 47 -20.76 -1.49 12.38
C LEU A 47 -21.75 -0.34 12.12
N HIS A 48 -22.85 -0.56 11.41
CA HIS A 48 -23.82 0.49 11.04
C HIS A 48 -24.23 1.41 12.21
N PRO A 49 -24.77 0.91 13.34
CA PRO A 49 -25.19 1.80 14.43
C PRO A 49 -24.01 2.53 15.08
N ILE A 50 -22.84 1.88 15.16
CA ILE A 50 -21.62 2.47 15.72
C ILE A 50 -21.13 3.63 14.83
N PHE A 51 -21.18 3.44 13.51
CA PHE A 51 -20.72 4.42 12.54
C PHE A 51 -21.65 5.65 12.51
N GLU A 52 -22.96 5.45 12.63
CA GLU A 52 -23.96 6.54 12.73
C GLU A 52 -23.82 7.32 14.04
N GLU A 53 -23.57 6.64 15.16
CA GLU A 53 -23.34 7.33 16.43
C GLU A 53 -22.03 8.11 16.43
N ALA A 54 -20.95 7.54 15.86
CA ALA A 54 -19.68 8.24 15.70
C ALA A 54 -19.80 9.48 14.79
N SER A 55 -20.58 9.41 13.71
CA SER A 55 -20.81 10.58 12.84
C SER A 55 -21.55 11.69 13.56
N ASN A 56 -22.51 11.37 14.43
CA ASN A 56 -23.22 12.35 15.24
C ASN A 56 -22.28 13.05 16.23
N VAL A 57 -21.45 12.29 16.96
CA VAL A 57 -20.46 12.85 17.91
C VAL A 57 -19.50 13.81 17.20
N ILE A 58 -18.96 13.40 16.05
CA ILE A 58 -18.00 14.21 15.30
C ILE A 58 -18.65 15.46 14.70
N LYS A 59 -19.90 15.39 14.27
CA LYS A 59 -20.62 16.55 13.73
C LYS A 59 -20.87 17.63 14.79
N GLU A 60 -21.02 17.25 16.07
CA GLU A 60 -21.12 18.22 17.16
C GLU A 60 -19.80 18.98 17.37
N GLU A 61 -18.66 18.31 17.17
CA GLU A 61 -17.32 18.90 17.31
C GLU A 61 -16.89 19.69 16.06
N TYR A 62 -17.28 19.22 14.88
CA TYR A 62 -16.94 19.78 13.56
C TYR A 62 -18.23 20.04 12.76
N PRO A 63 -18.97 21.12 13.08
CA PRO A 63 -20.30 21.37 12.52
C PRO A 63 -20.29 21.82 11.06
N ASP A 64 -19.13 22.27 10.57
CA ASP A 64 -18.98 22.72 9.19
C ASP A 64 -19.14 21.56 8.22
N LYS A 65 -20.07 21.70 7.26
CA LYS A 65 -20.57 20.63 6.39
C LYS A 65 -19.47 19.83 5.67
N ASN A 66 -18.37 20.47 5.32
CA ASN A 66 -17.29 19.88 4.54
C ASN A 66 -16.04 19.55 5.37
N GLN A 67 -16.03 19.90 6.67
CA GLN A 67 -14.83 19.76 7.49
C GLN A 67 -14.56 18.30 7.88
N VAL A 68 -15.62 17.55 8.18
CA VAL A 68 -15.60 16.09 8.32
C VAL A 68 -16.89 15.49 7.76
N VAL A 69 -16.78 14.58 6.80
CA VAL A 69 -17.90 13.90 6.17
C VAL A 69 -17.87 12.41 6.50
N PHE A 70 -19.00 11.87 6.97
CA PHE A 70 -19.21 10.43 7.10
C PHE A 70 -20.08 9.95 5.96
N ALA A 71 -19.61 8.95 5.23
CA ALA A 71 -20.30 8.43 4.07
C ALA A 71 -20.23 6.90 4.00
N ARG A 72 -21.07 6.29 3.17
CA ARG A 72 -21.11 4.85 2.98
C ARG A 72 -21.32 4.47 1.53
N VAL A 73 -20.77 3.33 1.12
CA VAL A 73 -20.91 2.75 -0.22
C VAL A 73 -21.43 1.32 -0.06
N ASP A 74 -22.60 1.06 -0.63
CA ASP A 74 -23.08 -0.31 -0.83
C ASP A 74 -22.33 -0.94 -2.00
N CYS A 75 -21.45 -1.89 -1.70
CA CYS A 75 -20.57 -2.50 -2.69
C CYS A 75 -21.26 -3.56 -3.54
N ASP A 76 -22.42 -4.09 -3.11
CA ASP A 76 -23.24 -4.98 -3.94
C ASP A 76 -23.93 -4.18 -5.05
N GLN A 77 -24.40 -2.96 -4.73
CA GLN A 77 -25.04 -2.07 -5.70
C GLN A 77 -24.04 -1.30 -6.57
N HIS A 78 -22.88 -0.92 -6.00
CA HIS A 78 -21.86 -0.10 -6.66
C HIS A 78 -20.52 -0.84 -6.78
N SER A 79 -20.54 -1.98 -7.48
CA SER A 79 -19.35 -2.81 -7.71
C SER A 79 -18.23 -2.08 -8.47
N ASP A 80 -18.57 -1.10 -9.32
CA ASP A 80 -17.64 -0.21 -10.02
C ASP A 80 -16.84 0.65 -9.03
N ILE A 81 -17.52 1.21 -8.01
CA ILE A 81 -16.88 1.99 -6.94
C ILE A 81 -16.01 1.07 -6.06
N ALA A 82 -16.52 -0.10 -5.69
CA ALA A 82 -15.76 -1.08 -4.92
C ALA A 82 -14.47 -1.50 -5.64
N GLN A 83 -14.55 -1.75 -6.95
CA GLN A 83 -13.39 -2.04 -7.79
C GLN A 83 -12.42 -0.84 -7.88
N ARG A 84 -12.93 0.38 -8.07
CA ARG A 84 -12.13 1.61 -8.14
C ARG A 84 -11.24 1.80 -6.91
N TYR A 85 -11.76 1.50 -5.72
CA TYR A 85 -11.04 1.64 -4.45
C TYR A 85 -10.44 0.32 -3.92
N ARG A 86 -10.46 -0.73 -4.75
CA ARG A 86 -9.89 -2.05 -4.46
C ARG A 86 -10.40 -2.64 -3.15
N ILE A 87 -11.72 -2.59 -2.95
CA ILE A 87 -12.35 -3.15 -1.76
C ILE A 87 -12.35 -4.68 -1.88
N SER A 88 -11.60 -5.35 -1.01
CA SER A 88 -11.45 -6.80 -0.97
C SER A 88 -12.13 -7.46 0.23
N LYS A 89 -12.70 -6.67 1.15
CA LYS A 89 -13.33 -7.17 2.37
C LYS A 89 -14.36 -6.20 2.94
N TYR A 90 -15.26 -6.71 3.78
CA TYR A 90 -16.31 -5.92 4.41
C TYR A 90 -16.32 -6.06 5.94
N PRO A 91 -16.65 -4.97 6.69
CA PRO A 91 -16.61 -3.58 6.24
C PRO A 91 -15.18 -3.07 6.10
N THR A 92 -14.95 -2.20 5.12
CA THR A 92 -13.68 -1.48 4.93
C THR A 92 -13.89 0.01 5.15
N LEU A 93 -13.06 0.62 6.00
CA LEU A 93 -13.16 2.04 6.36
C LEU A 93 -11.96 2.79 5.77
N LYS A 94 -12.21 3.63 4.77
CA LYS A 94 -11.15 4.45 4.13
C LYS A 94 -11.32 5.92 4.45
N LEU A 95 -10.19 6.58 4.73
CA LEU A 95 -10.13 8.02 4.90
C LEU A 95 -9.78 8.67 3.56
N PHE A 96 -10.43 9.79 3.25
CA PHE A 96 -10.16 10.64 2.12
C PHE A 96 -9.85 12.05 2.60
N ARG A 97 -8.97 12.75 1.90
CA ARG A 97 -8.68 14.17 2.11
C ARG A 97 -8.77 14.90 0.79
N ASN A 98 -9.74 15.80 0.64
CA ASN A 98 -9.94 16.56 -0.61
C ASN A 98 -9.97 15.64 -1.84
N GLY A 99 -10.75 14.56 -1.77
CA GLY A 99 -10.87 13.55 -2.83
C GLY A 99 -9.75 12.51 -2.87
N MET A 100 -8.61 12.77 -2.24
CA MET A 100 -7.48 11.85 -2.25
C MET A 100 -7.67 10.75 -1.19
N MET A 101 -7.69 9.50 -1.64
CA MET A 101 -7.73 8.34 -0.74
C MET A 101 -6.40 8.22 0.01
N MET A 102 -6.48 8.11 1.34
CA MET A 102 -5.31 7.84 2.18
C MET A 102 -4.89 6.38 2.03
N LYS A 103 -3.58 6.12 2.14
CA LYS A 103 -3.04 4.76 2.01
C LYS A 103 -3.52 3.84 3.12
N ARG A 104 -3.54 4.34 4.37
CA ARG A 104 -3.93 3.58 5.55
C ARG A 104 -5.44 3.54 5.72
N GLU A 105 -5.98 2.34 5.82
CA GLU A 105 -7.37 2.09 6.21
C GLU A 105 -7.52 2.20 7.74
N TYR A 106 -8.73 2.50 8.21
CA TYR A 106 -9.01 2.41 9.64
C TYR A 106 -9.18 0.96 10.07
N ARG A 107 -8.20 0.45 10.83
CA ARG A 107 -8.18 -0.92 11.39
C ARG A 107 -8.37 -0.97 12.90
N GLY A 108 -8.60 0.20 13.53
CA GLY A 108 -8.81 0.34 14.97
C GLY A 108 -10.09 -0.34 15.47
N GLN A 109 -10.31 -0.29 16.78
CA GLN A 109 -11.49 -0.87 17.40
C GLN A 109 -12.78 -0.29 16.81
N ARG A 110 -13.75 -1.14 16.45
CA ARG A 110 -15.05 -0.68 15.93
C ARG A 110 -15.94 -0.26 17.11
N SER A 111 -15.62 0.86 17.75
CA SER A 111 -16.43 1.52 18.77
C SER A 111 -16.58 3.00 18.45
N VAL A 112 -17.62 3.63 18.98
CA VAL A 112 -17.91 5.05 18.77
C VAL A 112 -16.72 5.91 19.18
N THR A 113 -16.16 5.64 20.37
CA THR A 113 -15.02 6.37 20.92
C THR A 113 -13.78 6.23 20.04
N ALA A 114 -13.44 5.02 19.62
CA ALA A 114 -12.22 4.79 18.84
C ALA A 114 -12.30 5.38 17.43
N ILE A 115 -13.47 5.41 16.80
CA ILE A 115 -13.68 6.07 15.50
C ILE A 115 -13.62 7.59 15.67
N ALA A 116 -14.26 8.12 16.70
CA ALA A 116 -14.22 9.56 16.98
C ALA A 116 -12.78 10.03 17.31
N ASP A 117 -12.06 9.32 18.16
CA ASP A 117 -10.66 9.61 18.49
C ASP A 117 -9.76 9.57 17.26
N TYR A 118 -9.96 8.60 16.37
CA TYR A 118 -9.23 8.54 15.11
C TYR A 118 -9.48 9.78 14.25
N ILE A 119 -10.73 10.23 14.12
CA ILE A 119 -11.03 11.46 13.38
C ILE A 119 -10.40 12.69 14.03
N ARG A 120 -10.44 12.81 15.36
CA ARG A 120 -9.76 13.90 16.09
C ARG A 120 -8.26 13.91 15.83
N GLN A 121 -7.63 12.74 15.84
CA GLN A 121 -6.21 12.59 15.50
C GLN A 121 -5.94 13.02 14.05
N GLN A 122 -6.78 12.59 13.10
CA GLN A 122 -6.65 12.98 11.69
C GLN A 122 -6.93 14.47 11.44
N LYS A 123 -7.71 15.15 12.29
CA LYS A 123 -7.90 16.61 12.21
C LYS A 123 -6.81 17.41 12.91
N SER A 124 -6.01 16.79 13.78
CA SER A 124 -4.89 17.48 14.43
C SER A 124 -3.83 17.87 13.41
N ASN A 125 -3.18 19.03 13.61
CA ASN A 125 -2.10 19.46 12.73
C ASN A 125 -0.85 18.60 13.01
N PRO A 126 -0.36 17.81 12.04
CA PRO A 126 0.79 16.93 12.26
C PRO A 126 2.13 17.66 12.25
N ILE A 127 2.16 18.95 11.86
CA ILE A 127 3.39 19.72 11.75
C ILE A 127 3.77 20.31 13.10
N ARG A 128 4.98 20.01 13.56
CA ARG A 128 5.57 20.65 14.75
C ARG A 128 6.20 21.99 14.38
N GLU A 129 5.69 23.07 14.93
CA GLU A 129 6.29 24.41 14.78
C GLU A 129 7.47 24.57 15.74
N VAL A 130 8.68 24.75 15.19
CA VAL A 130 9.89 24.96 16.00
C VAL A 130 10.00 26.41 16.45
N GLN A 131 10.45 26.61 17.69
CA GLN A 131 10.64 27.95 18.27
C GLN A 131 12.10 28.40 18.18
N ASP A 132 13.03 27.46 18.01
CA ASP A 132 14.46 27.71 17.84
C ASP A 132 15.05 26.78 16.77
N LEU A 133 16.05 27.26 16.02
CA LEU A 133 16.83 26.45 15.09
C LEU A 133 17.67 25.39 15.83
N GLU A 134 17.99 25.60 17.11
CA GLU A 134 18.64 24.57 17.94
C GLU A 134 17.82 23.27 18.00
N GLU A 135 16.49 23.34 18.01
CA GLU A 135 15.63 22.15 17.99
C GLU A 135 15.79 21.31 16.73
N ILE A 136 16.13 21.96 15.61
CA ILE A 136 16.41 21.29 14.33
C ILE A 136 17.80 20.65 14.36
N SER A 137 18.75 21.25 15.06
CA SER A 137 20.10 20.71 15.23
C SER A 137 20.12 19.48 16.14
N SER A 138 19.31 19.46 17.20
CA SER A 138 19.20 18.36 18.18
C SER A 138 18.12 17.34 17.84
N LEU A 139 17.72 17.28 16.57
CA LEU A 139 16.54 16.54 16.14
C LEU A 139 16.84 15.04 16.05
N ASP A 140 15.86 14.21 16.42
CA ASP A 140 15.97 12.76 16.33
C ASP A 140 16.24 12.29 14.89
N ARG A 141 17.49 11.87 14.63
CA ARG A 141 17.95 11.35 13.34
C ARG A 141 17.68 9.86 13.16
N SER A 142 16.95 9.20 14.06
CA SER A 142 16.46 7.84 13.80
C SER A 142 15.29 7.83 12.81
N ARG A 143 14.58 8.96 12.69
CA ARG A 143 13.42 9.12 11.81
C ARG A 143 13.71 10.01 10.61
N ARG A 144 12.83 9.92 9.62
CA ARG A 144 12.81 10.78 8.43
C ARG A 144 12.14 12.09 8.79
N ASN A 145 12.81 13.20 8.52
CA ASN A 145 12.29 14.53 8.87
C ASN A 145 12.19 15.41 7.63
N ILE A 146 11.06 16.09 7.49
CA ILE A 146 10.79 17.10 6.47
C ILE A 146 10.62 18.43 7.19
N ILE A 147 11.43 19.42 6.84
CA ILE A 147 11.47 20.72 7.50
C ILE A 147 11.14 21.79 6.48
N GLY A 148 10.09 22.56 6.74
CA GLY A 148 9.72 23.72 5.93
C GLY A 148 10.09 25.04 6.61
N TYR A 149 10.84 25.88 5.91
CA TYR A 149 11.22 27.21 6.34
C TYR A 149 10.39 28.22 5.57
N PHE A 150 9.49 28.93 6.26
CA PHE A 150 8.54 29.85 5.62
C PHE A 150 8.66 31.27 6.19
N GLU A 151 8.30 32.27 5.40
CA GLU A 151 8.14 33.66 5.86
C GLU A 151 7.03 33.75 6.89
N GLN A 152 5.86 33.21 6.54
CA GLN A 152 4.63 33.34 7.30
C GLN A 152 3.74 32.12 7.10
N LYS A 153 2.94 31.83 8.12
CA LYS A 153 2.02 30.68 8.16
C LYS A 153 0.85 30.81 7.19
N ASP A 154 0.43 32.03 6.85
CA ASP A 154 -0.68 32.28 5.92
C ASP A 154 -0.26 32.28 4.43
N SER A 155 0.91 31.72 4.11
CA SER A 155 1.40 31.64 2.74
C SER A 155 0.80 30.45 1.98
N ASP A 156 0.63 30.57 0.67
CA ASP A 156 0.23 29.44 -0.20
C ASP A 156 1.27 28.30 -0.18
N ASN A 157 2.55 28.65 0.03
CA ASN A 157 3.62 27.69 0.25
C ASN A 157 3.35 26.81 1.48
N TYR A 158 3.03 27.43 2.62
CA TYR A 158 2.74 26.69 3.85
C TYR A 158 1.46 25.87 3.72
N ARG A 159 0.40 26.41 3.11
CA ARG A 159 -0.84 25.65 2.86
C ARG A 159 -0.58 24.39 2.03
N THR A 160 0.27 24.49 1.02
CA THR A 160 0.64 23.33 0.20
C THR A 160 1.46 22.31 1.01
N PHE A 161 2.41 22.78 1.81
CA PHE A 161 3.19 21.95 2.73
C PHE A 161 2.33 21.24 3.77
N GLU A 162 1.36 21.94 4.37
CA GLU A 162 0.39 21.41 5.32
C GLU A 162 -0.47 20.31 4.70
N ARG A 163 -0.92 20.49 3.44
CA ARG A 163 -1.63 19.44 2.70
C ARG A 163 -0.77 18.18 2.53
N VAL A 164 0.51 18.31 2.20
CA VAL A 164 1.43 17.17 2.09
C VAL A 164 1.64 16.50 3.44
N ALA A 165 1.89 17.28 4.50
CA ALA A 165 2.09 16.76 5.85
C ALA A 165 0.86 15.96 6.33
N ASN A 166 -0.35 16.46 6.09
CA ASN A 166 -1.58 15.73 6.42
C ASN A 166 -1.69 14.36 5.74
N ILE A 167 -1.06 14.18 4.57
CA ILE A 167 -1.07 12.91 3.85
C ILE A 167 0.04 11.98 4.34
N LEU A 168 1.23 12.52 4.62
CA LEU A 168 2.46 11.74 4.84
C LEU A 168 2.98 11.75 6.28
N HIS A 169 2.28 12.36 7.24
CA HIS A 169 2.71 12.44 8.66
C HIS A 169 2.94 11.08 9.32
N ASP A 170 2.31 10.06 8.77
CA ASP A 170 2.40 8.68 9.18
C ASP A 170 3.71 8.00 8.73
N ASP A 171 4.38 8.58 7.71
CA ASP A 171 5.62 8.07 7.10
C ASP A 171 6.84 8.96 7.41
N CYS A 172 6.62 10.22 7.76
CA CYS A 172 7.64 11.24 8.04
C CYS A 172 7.24 12.18 9.16
N VAL A 173 8.22 12.70 9.87
CA VAL A 173 8.03 13.80 10.82
C VAL A 173 8.08 15.13 10.06
N PHE A 174 7.08 15.98 10.26
CA PHE A 174 7.03 17.30 9.63
C PHE A 174 7.27 18.41 10.64
N LEU A 175 8.16 19.33 10.30
CA LEU A 175 8.48 20.51 11.09
C LEU A 175 8.32 21.79 10.27
N SER A 176 8.01 22.89 10.94
CA SER A 176 7.96 24.21 10.30
C SER A 176 8.62 25.27 11.16
N ALA A 177 9.29 26.23 10.51
CA ALA A 177 9.88 27.41 11.11
C ALA A 177 9.40 28.66 10.38
N PHE A 178 9.14 29.75 11.12
CA PHE A 178 8.55 30.99 10.56
C PHE A 178 9.36 32.26 10.87
N GLY A 179 9.16 33.29 10.05
CA GLY A 179 9.58 34.66 10.34
C GLY A 179 11.07 34.81 10.62
N ALA A 180 11.40 35.30 11.83
CA ALA A 180 12.77 35.55 12.27
C ALA A 180 13.57 34.26 12.49
N ILE A 181 12.91 33.19 12.94
CA ILE A 181 13.54 31.88 13.22
C ILE A 181 14.02 31.26 11.91
N SER A 182 13.16 31.24 10.89
CA SER A 182 13.50 30.68 9.58
C SER A 182 14.38 31.59 8.72
N LYS A 183 14.55 32.87 9.10
CA LYS A 183 15.20 33.89 8.25
C LYS A 183 16.63 33.49 7.82
N ALA A 184 17.37 32.85 8.71
CA ALA A 184 18.73 32.41 8.41
C ALA A 184 18.77 31.32 7.34
N GLU A 185 17.75 30.46 7.26
CA GLU A 185 17.66 29.36 6.29
C GLU A 185 16.95 29.75 4.99
N ARG A 186 16.32 30.93 4.93
CA ARG A 186 15.55 31.43 3.78
C ARG A 186 16.34 32.36 2.85
N PHE A 187 17.61 32.05 2.57
CA PHE A 187 18.46 32.88 1.69
C PHE A 187 17.84 33.10 0.30
N SER A 188 17.19 32.07 -0.25
CA SER A 188 16.49 32.09 -1.54
C SER A 188 14.96 32.19 -1.40
N GLY A 189 14.47 32.59 -0.23
CA GLY A 189 13.05 32.55 0.13
C GLY A 189 12.64 31.23 0.80
N ASP A 190 11.33 30.98 0.82
CA ASP A 190 10.76 29.77 1.41
C ASP A 190 11.35 28.51 0.78
N ASN A 191 11.69 27.53 1.60
CA ASN A 191 12.30 26.28 1.15
C ASN A 191 11.92 25.10 2.05
N VAL A 192 12.07 23.89 1.51
CA VAL A 192 11.81 22.64 2.20
C VAL A 192 13.04 21.75 2.11
N ILE A 193 13.43 21.17 3.24
CA ILE A 193 14.60 20.31 3.39
C ILE A 193 14.16 18.96 3.92
N TYR A 194 14.69 17.89 3.33
CA TYR A 194 14.62 16.54 3.85
C TYR A 194 15.91 16.21 4.60
N LYS A 195 15.76 15.79 5.85
CA LYS A 195 16.84 15.22 6.67
C LYS A 195 16.67 13.70 6.73
N PRO A 196 17.51 12.93 6.03
CA PRO A 196 17.48 11.47 6.09
C PRO A 196 17.87 10.94 7.48
N PRO A 197 17.54 9.66 7.76
CA PRO A 197 18.01 8.98 8.96
C PRO A 197 19.54 8.90 8.98
N GLY A 198 20.12 8.93 10.19
CA GLY A 198 21.57 8.93 10.40
C GLY A 198 22.20 10.32 10.38
N GLU A 199 23.26 10.50 11.17
CA GLU A 199 23.95 11.79 11.32
C GLU A 199 24.82 12.16 10.12
N ASN A 200 25.34 11.16 9.40
CA ASN A 200 26.27 11.35 8.29
C ASN A 200 25.59 11.60 6.94
N ALA A 201 24.27 11.40 6.87
CA ALA A 201 23.54 11.52 5.63
C ALA A 201 23.25 13.01 5.31
N PRO A 202 23.62 13.50 4.11
CA PRO A 202 23.49 14.90 3.76
C PRO A 202 22.03 15.30 3.62
N ASP A 203 21.74 16.54 4.00
CA ASP A 203 20.43 17.15 3.78
C ASP A 203 20.12 17.25 2.28
N MET A 204 18.85 17.05 1.92
CA MET A 204 18.39 17.18 0.54
C MET A 204 17.38 18.32 0.43
N VAL A 205 17.70 19.32 -0.38
CA VAL A 205 16.85 20.49 -0.58
C VAL A 205 15.86 20.23 -1.72
N TYR A 206 14.59 20.59 -1.51
CA TYR A 206 13.59 20.60 -2.58
C TYR A 206 13.80 21.84 -3.46
N LEU A 207 13.99 21.62 -4.76
CA LEU A 207 14.27 22.68 -5.75
C LEU A 207 13.06 23.04 -6.62
N GLY A 208 11.92 22.35 -6.43
CA GLY A 208 10.70 22.61 -7.21
C GLY A 208 9.87 23.76 -6.65
N SER A 209 8.75 24.04 -7.31
CA SER A 209 7.79 25.05 -6.82
C SER A 209 7.06 24.54 -5.58
N LEU A 210 7.05 25.36 -4.51
CA LEU A 210 6.33 25.06 -3.26
C LEU A 210 4.82 25.25 -3.37
N THR A 211 4.34 26.03 -4.35
CA THR A 211 2.91 26.22 -4.61
C THR A 211 2.30 25.10 -5.45
N ASN A 212 3.14 24.27 -6.09
CA ASN A 212 2.67 23.14 -6.90
C ASN A 212 2.59 21.89 -6.03
N PHE A 213 1.37 21.53 -5.63
CA PHE A 213 1.09 20.37 -4.78
C PHE A 213 1.66 19.06 -5.34
N ASP A 214 1.47 18.77 -6.62
CA ASP A 214 1.87 17.50 -7.22
C ASP A 214 3.39 17.28 -7.16
N LEU A 215 4.17 18.34 -7.41
CA LEU A 215 5.63 18.29 -7.40
C LEU A 215 6.20 18.07 -5.99
N ILE A 216 5.72 18.85 -5.02
CA ILE A 216 6.19 18.72 -3.63
C ILE A 216 5.69 17.42 -3.00
N TYR A 217 4.46 16.99 -3.30
CA TYR A 217 3.92 15.71 -2.86
C TYR A 217 4.77 14.55 -3.38
N ALA A 218 5.02 14.48 -4.69
CA ALA A 218 5.80 13.41 -5.29
C ALA A 218 7.24 13.36 -4.75
N TRP A 219 7.90 14.52 -4.61
CA TRP A 219 9.25 14.58 -4.04
C TRP A 219 9.27 14.15 -2.57
N THR A 220 8.31 14.60 -1.76
CA THR A 220 8.23 14.25 -0.33
C THR A 220 7.90 12.78 -0.15
N GLN A 221 6.97 12.25 -0.95
CA GLN A 221 6.60 10.83 -0.94
C GLN A 221 7.81 9.94 -1.25
N ASP A 222 8.62 10.28 -2.26
CA ASP A 222 9.85 9.55 -2.60
C ASP A 222 10.87 9.53 -1.45
N LYS A 223 10.93 10.61 -0.65
CA LYS A 223 11.84 10.69 0.51
C LYS A 223 11.28 10.01 1.78
N CYS A 224 9.96 10.03 1.95
CA CYS A 224 9.29 9.53 3.14
C CYS A 224 8.98 8.04 3.09
N VAL A 225 8.70 7.50 1.89
CA VAL A 225 8.37 6.09 1.71
C VAL A 225 9.61 5.34 1.20
N PRO A 226 10.37 4.66 2.07
CA PRO A 226 11.58 3.99 1.64
C PRO A 226 11.29 2.80 0.73
N LEU A 227 12.26 2.45 -0.12
CA LEU A 227 12.19 1.25 -0.96
C LEU A 227 12.07 -0.02 -0.12
N VAL A 228 12.80 -0.09 0.99
CA VAL A 228 12.72 -1.17 1.99
C VAL A 228 12.01 -0.61 3.23
N ARG A 229 10.83 -1.14 3.55
CA ARG A 229 9.98 -0.65 4.66
C ARG A 229 10.13 -1.52 5.90
N GLU A 230 10.02 -0.93 7.09
CA GLU A 230 9.93 -1.72 8.33
C GLU A 230 8.54 -2.38 8.38
N ILE A 231 8.48 -3.68 8.59
CA ILE A 231 7.24 -4.37 8.96
C ILE A 231 7.11 -4.41 10.47
N THR A 232 5.95 -3.99 10.96
CA THR A 232 5.57 -3.99 12.36
C THR A 232 4.19 -4.67 12.51
N PHE A 233 3.74 -4.91 13.74
CA PHE A 233 2.40 -5.49 13.95
C PHE A 233 1.28 -4.54 13.55
N GLU A 234 1.55 -3.24 13.56
CA GLU A 234 0.61 -2.18 13.22
C GLU A 234 0.38 -2.07 11.70
N ASN A 235 1.42 -2.29 10.89
CA ASN A 235 1.34 -2.15 9.43
C ASN A 235 1.31 -3.50 8.67
N GLY A 236 1.50 -4.64 9.35
CA GLY A 236 1.55 -5.95 8.70
C GLY A 236 0.29 -6.30 7.90
N GLU A 237 -0.90 -5.95 8.41
CA GLU A 237 -2.16 -6.17 7.70
C GLU A 237 -2.25 -5.30 6.42
N GLU A 238 -1.74 -4.07 6.45
CA GLU A 238 -1.68 -3.21 5.26
C GLU A 238 -0.72 -3.77 4.21
N LEU A 239 0.47 -4.22 4.64
CA LEU A 239 1.48 -4.75 3.73
C LEU A 239 1.01 -6.05 3.04
N THR A 240 0.26 -6.89 3.74
CA THR A 240 -0.26 -8.16 3.20
C THR A 240 -1.36 -7.93 2.17
N GLU A 241 -2.18 -6.90 2.34
CA GLU A 241 -3.22 -6.50 1.37
C GLU A 241 -2.69 -5.94 0.06
N GLU A 242 -1.43 -5.51 0.01
CA GLU A 242 -0.79 -5.17 -1.26
C GLU A 242 -0.70 -6.39 -2.20
N GLY A 243 -0.88 -7.61 -1.67
CA GLY A 243 -0.98 -8.85 -2.45
C GLY A 243 0.34 -9.31 -3.05
N LEU A 244 1.45 -8.68 -2.65
CA LEU A 244 2.80 -9.02 -3.09
C LEU A 244 3.49 -9.88 -2.02
N PRO A 245 4.22 -10.93 -2.41
CA PRO A 245 5.12 -11.66 -1.52
C PRO A 245 6.08 -10.71 -0.81
N PHE A 246 6.60 -11.13 0.33
CA PHE A 246 7.57 -10.35 1.10
C PHE A 246 8.97 -10.87 0.90
N LEU A 247 9.94 -9.98 0.64
CA LEU A 247 11.36 -10.23 0.83
C LEU A 247 11.81 -9.45 2.08
N ILE A 248 12.07 -10.18 3.17
CA ILE A 248 12.27 -9.60 4.50
C ILE A 248 13.72 -9.83 4.94
N LEU A 249 14.39 -8.75 5.35
CA LEU A 249 15.57 -8.82 6.20
C LEU A 249 15.14 -8.82 7.68
N PHE A 250 15.41 -9.91 8.39
CA PHE A 250 15.38 -9.94 9.84
C PHE A 250 16.74 -9.50 10.37
N HIS A 251 16.78 -8.43 11.15
CA HIS A 251 18.01 -7.95 11.79
C HIS A 251 17.74 -7.49 13.23
N MET A 252 18.81 -7.43 14.03
CA MET A 252 18.73 -6.83 15.37
C MET A 252 18.55 -5.32 15.23
N LYS A 253 17.83 -4.68 16.15
CA LYS A 253 17.54 -3.24 16.11
C LYS A 253 18.80 -2.37 15.96
N ASP A 254 19.89 -2.76 16.60
CA ASP A 254 21.16 -2.00 16.59
C ASP A 254 22.06 -2.37 15.40
N ASP A 255 21.73 -3.42 14.63
CA ASP A 255 22.46 -3.83 13.43
C ASP A 255 21.99 -3.03 12.20
N LEU A 256 22.45 -1.78 12.12
CA LEU A 256 22.17 -0.88 11.01
C LEU A 256 23.03 -1.17 9.77
N GLU A 257 24.19 -1.82 9.94
CA GLU A 257 25.11 -2.13 8.84
C GLU A 257 24.50 -3.18 7.89
N SER A 258 23.87 -4.22 8.44
CA SER A 258 23.17 -5.23 7.63
C SER A 258 21.97 -4.63 6.89
N LEU A 259 21.23 -3.74 7.53
CA LEU A 259 20.11 -3.03 6.91
C LEU A 259 20.58 -2.14 5.76
N GLU A 260 21.65 -1.38 5.94
CA GLU A 260 22.22 -0.52 4.89
C GLU A 260 22.69 -1.34 3.69
N LYS A 261 23.42 -2.44 3.92
CA LYS A 261 23.84 -3.37 2.86
C LYS A 261 22.65 -3.93 2.09
N PHE A 262 21.60 -4.36 2.80
CA PHE A 262 20.40 -4.89 2.16
C PHE A 262 19.67 -3.83 1.33
N GLN A 263 19.53 -2.60 1.83
CA GLN A 263 18.93 -1.49 1.07
C GLN A 263 19.71 -1.18 -0.21
N GLN A 264 21.05 -1.14 -0.14
CA GLN A 264 21.91 -0.90 -1.29
C GLN A 264 21.75 -2.02 -2.34
N GLU A 265 21.74 -3.28 -1.92
CA GLU A 265 21.63 -4.42 -2.84
C GLU A 265 20.23 -4.57 -3.44
N VAL A 266 19.16 -4.27 -2.69
CA VAL A 266 17.79 -4.17 -3.22
C VAL A 266 17.71 -3.06 -4.28
N ALA A 267 18.25 -1.87 -4.00
CA ALA A 267 18.27 -0.77 -4.97
C ALA A 267 19.12 -1.11 -6.21
N ARG A 268 20.22 -1.84 -6.06
CA ARG A 268 21.10 -2.19 -7.17
C ARG A 268 20.53 -3.32 -8.04
N GLN A 269 19.91 -4.33 -7.44
CA GLN A 269 19.55 -5.58 -8.13
C GLN A 269 18.05 -5.74 -8.41
N LEU A 270 17.18 -5.14 -7.59
CA LEU A 270 15.75 -5.48 -7.54
C LEU A 270 14.79 -4.33 -7.89
N ILE A 271 15.27 -3.17 -8.36
CA ILE A 271 14.36 -2.08 -8.80
C ILE A 271 13.32 -2.56 -9.82
N GLY A 272 13.71 -3.47 -10.73
CA GLY A 272 12.79 -4.06 -11.71
C GLY A 272 11.68 -4.92 -11.12
N GLU A 273 11.86 -5.43 -9.89
CA GLU A 273 10.92 -6.31 -9.19
C GLU A 273 10.04 -5.54 -8.17
N LYS A 274 10.10 -4.20 -8.13
CA LYS A 274 9.32 -3.38 -7.19
C LYS A 274 7.79 -3.63 -7.28
N GLY A 275 7.30 -4.07 -8.43
CA GLY A 275 5.88 -4.39 -8.66
C GLY A 275 5.50 -5.86 -8.44
N THR A 276 6.48 -6.74 -8.17
CA THR A 276 6.27 -8.20 -8.05
C THR A 276 6.51 -8.71 -6.64
N ILE A 277 7.28 -7.98 -5.83
CA ILE A 277 7.62 -8.34 -4.44
C ILE A 277 7.79 -7.09 -3.57
N ASN A 278 7.46 -7.21 -2.29
CA ASN A 278 7.62 -6.16 -1.30
C ASN A 278 8.94 -6.31 -0.53
N PHE A 279 9.78 -5.29 -0.55
CA PHE A 279 11.05 -5.29 0.19
C PHE A 279 10.82 -4.74 1.60
N LEU A 280 11.10 -5.57 2.61
CA LEU A 280 10.84 -5.26 4.00
C LEU A 280 12.04 -5.56 4.88
N HIS A 281 12.07 -4.97 6.07
CA HIS A 281 12.95 -5.38 7.15
C HIS A 281 12.17 -5.46 8.47
N ALA A 282 12.62 -6.30 9.38
CA ALA A 282 11.92 -6.62 10.62
C ALA A 282 12.90 -6.77 11.79
N ASP A 283 12.49 -6.28 12.96
CA ASP A 283 13.20 -6.48 14.22
C ASP A 283 13.09 -7.94 14.68
N CYS A 284 14.23 -8.65 14.73
CA CYS A 284 14.29 -10.05 15.12
C CYS A 284 13.66 -10.33 16.50
N ASP A 285 13.78 -9.40 17.45
CA ASP A 285 13.26 -9.59 18.81
C ASP A 285 11.74 -9.51 18.86
N LYS A 286 11.13 -8.68 18.01
CA LYS A 286 9.67 -8.58 17.88
C LYS A 286 9.09 -9.75 17.08
N PHE A 287 9.80 -10.21 16.06
CA PHE A 287 9.34 -11.24 15.11
C PHE A 287 9.95 -12.63 15.36
N ARG A 288 10.17 -13.00 16.62
CA ARG A 288 10.70 -14.32 17.02
C ARG A 288 9.83 -15.49 16.55
N HIS A 289 8.52 -15.33 16.58
CA HIS A 289 7.60 -16.38 16.17
C HIS A 289 7.70 -16.67 14.66
N PRO A 290 7.67 -15.67 13.75
CA PRO A 290 8.00 -15.89 12.34
C PRO A 290 9.39 -16.50 12.08
N LEU A 291 10.42 -16.08 12.84
CA LEU A 291 11.75 -16.70 12.73
C LEU A 291 11.74 -18.19 13.08
N LEU A 292 10.95 -18.59 14.09
CA LEU A 292 10.84 -19.99 14.49
C LEU A 292 10.26 -20.89 13.38
N HIS A 293 9.35 -20.37 12.55
CA HIS A 293 8.80 -21.13 11.40
C HIS A 293 9.91 -21.55 10.43
N ILE A 294 10.92 -20.70 10.22
CA ILE A 294 12.09 -21.01 9.39
C ILE A 294 13.26 -21.59 10.20
N GLN A 295 13.01 -22.08 11.42
CA GLN A 295 13.99 -22.68 12.33
C GLN A 295 15.17 -21.76 12.65
N LYS A 296 14.89 -20.45 12.74
CA LYS A 296 15.86 -19.41 13.12
C LYS A 296 15.48 -18.78 14.45
N THR A 297 16.46 -18.16 15.07
CA THR A 297 16.34 -17.39 16.30
C THR A 297 16.99 -16.02 16.11
N PRO A 298 16.79 -15.05 17.03
CA PRO A 298 17.51 -13.77 16.96
C PRO A 298 19.04 -13.90 16.93
N ALA A 299 19.59 -15.00 17.47
CA ALA A 299 21.03 -15.27 17.43
C ALA A 299 21.54 -15.63 16.02
N ASP A 300 20.65 -16.04 15.11
CA ASP A 300 20.98 -16.33 13.72
C ASP A 300 20.87 -15.09 12.82
N CYS A 301 20.37 -13.96 13.33
CA CYS A 301 20.26 -12.72 12.57
C CYS A 301 21.66 -12.13 12.27
N PRO A 302 21.87 -11.53 11.08
CA PRO A 302 20.88 -11.19 10.06
C PRO A 302 20.43 -12.37 9.17
N VAL A 303 19.13 -12.48 8.93
CA VAL A 303 18.53 -13.51 8.06
C VAL A 303 17.68 -12.85 6.98
N ILE A 304 17.84 -13.25 5.73
CA ILE A 304 16.93 -12.85 4.63
C ILE A 304 16.01 -14.02 4.34
N ALA A 305 14.71 -13.74 4.19
CA ALA A 305 13.72 -14.73 3.81
C ALA A 305 12.66 -14.15 2.88
N ILE A 306 12.06 -15.02 2.06
CA ILE A 306 10.85 -14.72 1.31
C ILE A 306 9.66 -15.35 2.02
N ASP A 307 8.58 -14.59 2.22
CA ASP A 307 7.27 -15.13 2.57
C ASP A 307 6.31 -14.95 1.38
N SER A 308 5.87 -16.06 0.81
CA SER A 308 4.98 -16.12 -0.36
C SER A 308 3.49 -16.11 -0.01
N PHE A 309 3.15 -15.94 1.27
CA PHE A 309 1.82 -16.17 1.86
C PHE A 309 1.33 -17.63 1.84
N ARG A 310 2.12 -18.53 1.23
CA ARG A 310 1.94 -19.98 1.32
C ARG A 310 3.06 -20.59 2.14
N HIS A 311 4.29 -20.29 1.74
CA HIS A 311 5.50 -20.84 2.32
C HIS A 311 6.56 -19.76 2.55
N MET A 312 7.46 -20.02 3.51
CA MET A 312 8.66 -19.24 3.74
C MET A 312 9.91 -19.92 3.19
N TYR A 313 10.77 -19.15 2.53
CA TYR A 313 12.03 -19.61 1.94
C TYR A 313 13.19 -18.78 2.49
N VAL A 314 14.28 -19.42 2.89
CA VAL A 314 15.43 -18.75 3.51
C VAL A 314 16.51 -18.52 2.47
N PHE A 315 17.06 -17.31 2.44
CA PHE A 315 18.25 -17.02 1.65
C PHE A 315 19.46 -17.72 2.28
N PRO A 316 20.28 -18.48 1.51
CA PRO A 316 21.24 -19.42 2.08
C PRO A 316 22.23 -18.85 3.10
N ASP A 317 22.85 -17.71 2.78
CA ASP A 317 23.84 -17.04 3.63
C ASP A 317 23.75 -15.52 3.42
N PHE A 318 23.73 -14.74 4.49
CA PHE A 318 23.70 -13.28 4.39
C PHE A 318 24.96 -12.71 3.70
N SER A 319 26.12 -13.35 3.86
CA SER A 319 27.38 -12.92 3.22
C SER A 319 27.31 -12.93 1.69
N ASP A 320 26.45 -13.79 1.13
CA ASP A 320 26.21 -13.90 -0.32
C ASP A 320 25.41 -12.73 -0.89
N LEU A 321 24.85 -11.86 -0.05
CA LEU A 321 24.09 -10.67 -0.47
C LEU A 321 24.91 -9.76 -1.39
N SER A 322 26.22 -9.66 -1.16
CA SER A 322 27.13 -8.83 -1.97
C SER A 322 27.50 -9.47 -3.31
N VAL A 323 27.18 -10.75 -3.53
CA VAL A 323 27.47 -11.44 -4.79
C VAL A 323 26.48 -10.96 -5.87
N PRO A 324 26.95 -10.35 -6.96
CA PRO A 324 26.06 -9.83 -7.99
C PRO A 324 25.14 -10.89 -8.58
N GLY A 325 23.84 -10.60 -8.57
CA GLY A 325 22.82 -11.46 -9.16
C GLY A 325 22.23 -12.50 -8.21
N LYS A 326 22.87 -12.84 -7.08
CA LYS A 326 22.34 -13.87 -6.16
C LYS A 326 21.00 -13.46 -5.55
N LEU A 327 20.89 -12.23 -5.04
CA LEU A 327 19.63 -11.75 -4.47
C LEU A 327 18.51 -11.69 -5.53
N LYS A 328 18.85 -11.25 -6.76
CA LYS A 328 17.91 -11.28 -7.88
C LYS A 328 17.47 -12.68 -8.25
N GLN A 329 18.41 -13.62 -8.31
CA GLN A 329 18.12 -15.02 -8.62
C GLN A 329 17.17 -15.62 -7.59
N PHE A 330 17.34 -15.31 -6.30
CA PHE A 330 16.44 -15.78 -5.24
C PHE A 330 14.98 -15.35 -5.46
N VAL A 331 14.74 -14.12 -5.94
CA VAL A 331 13.39 -13.65 -6.31
C VAL A 331 12.87 -14.33 -7.57
N LEU A 332 13.72 -14.55 -8.58
CA LEU A 332 13.35 -15.28 -9.80
C LEU A 332 13.02 -16.76 -9.52
N ASP A 333 13.73 -17.37 -8.56
CA ASP A 333 13.53 -18.75 -8.13
C ASP A 333 12.18 -18.92 -7.40
N LEU A 334 11.71 -17.87 -6.70
CA LEU A 334 10.35 -17.82 -6.18
C LEU A 334 9.33 -17.87 -7.32
N HIS A 335 9.43 -16.95 -8.28
CA HIS A 335 8.44 -16.82 -9.34
C HIS A 335 8.43 -18.01 -10.31
N SER A 336 9.56 -18.68 -10.52
CA SER A 336 9.65 -19.90 -11.31
C SER A 336 9.19 -21.16 -10.58
N GLY A 337 8.91 -21.07 -9.27
CA GLY A 337 8.60 -22.21 -8.41
C GLY A 337 9.81 -23.10 -8.09
N LYS A 338 11.04 -22.69 -8.45
CA LYS A 338 12.27 -23.41 -8.13
C LYS A 338 12.44 -23.58 -6.62
N LEU A 339 12.21 -22.52 -5.82
CA LEU A 339 12.34 -22.61 -4.36
C LEU A 339 11.42 -23.66 -3.73
N HIS A 340 10.20 -23.80 -4.26
CA HIS A 340 9.26 -24.82 -3.80
C HIS A 340 9.71 -26.23 -4.20
N ARG A 341 10.19 -26.40 -5.44
CA ARG A 341 10.72 -27.67 -5.93
C ARG A 341 11.95 -28.12 -5.13
N GLU A 342 12.91 -27.22 -4.92
CA GLU A 342 14.15 -27.54 -4.20
C GLU A 342 13.94 -27.88 -2.73
N PHE A 343 12.88 -27.33 -2.12
CA PHE A 343 12.51 -27.75 -0.78
C PHE A 343 12.13 -29.24 -0.72
N HIS A 344 11.39 -29.72 -1.71
CA HIS A 344 10.93 -31.12 -1.77
C HIS A 344 12.00 -32.08 -2.28
N HIS A 345 12.80 -31.64 -3.25
CA HIS A 345 13.70 -32.52 -4.03
C HIS A 345 15.19 -32.18 -3.85
N GLY A 346 15.55 -31.27 -2.95
CA GLY A 346 16.92 -30.77 -2.86
C GLY A 346 17.33 -29.93 -4.08
N PRO A 347 18.61 -29.52 -4.15
CA PRO A 347 19.11 -28.67 -5.23
C PRO A 347 18.90 -29.30 -6.60
N ASP A 348 18.55 -28.48 -7.60
CA ASP A 348 18.37 -28.98 -8.97
C ASP A 348 19.66 -29.69 -9.47
N PRO A 349 19.56 -30.75 -10.31
CA PRO A 349 20.72 -31.57 -10.71
C PRO A 349 21.85 -30.81 -11.41
N THR A 350 21.59 -29.63 -11.94
CA THR A 350 22.58 -28.76 -12.57
C THR A 350 23.47 -28.02 -11.57
N ASP A 351 23.06 -27.95 -10.31
CA ASP A 351 23.72 -27.17 -9.24
C ASP A 351 24.60 -28.06 -8.33
N VAL A 352 24.54 -29.38 -8.49
CA VAL A 352 25.36 -30.36 -7.73
C VAL A 352 26.52 -30.91 -8.56
N ALA A 353 27.71 -30.98 -7.95
CA ALA A 353 28.78 -31.85 -8.44
C ALA A 353 28.29 -33.32 -8.40
N PRO A 354 28.56 -34.15 -9.43
CA PRO A 354 27.93 -35.46 -9.56
C PRO A 354 28.33 -36.38 -8.40
N GLY A 355 27.35 -36.80 -7.58
CA GLY A 355 27.56 -37.88 -6.59
C GLY A 355 26.81 -37.81 -5.27
N GLN A 356 26.05 -36.76 -4.95
CA GLN A 356 25.25 -36.72 -3.71
C GLN A 356 23.81 -37.23 -3.94
N PRO A 357 23.31 -38.17 -3.10
CA PRO A 357 21.95 -38.68 -3.23
C PRO A 357 20.93 -37.59 -2.86
N ILE A 358 19.96 -37.36 -3.75
CA ILE A 358 18.77 -36.56 -3.48
C ILE A 358 17.88 -37.35 -2.51
N GLN A 359 17.68 -36.81 -1.30
CA GLN A 359 16.75 -37.38 -0.33
C GLN A 359 15.44 -36.59 -0.41
N ASP A 360 14.41 -37.19 -1.04
CA ASP A 360 13.10 -36.55 -1.19
C ASP A 360 12.49 -36.28 0.20
N LEU A 361 12.18 -35.02 0.48
CA LEU A 361 11.48 -34.58 1.68
C LEU A 361 9.97 -34.62 1.42
N ALA A 362 9.28 -35.56 2.08
CA ALA A 362 7.83 -35.70 2.01
C ALA A 362 7.04 -34.59 2.76
N SER A 363 7.72 -33.66 3.44
CA SER A 363 7.11 -32.55 4.16
C SER A 363 6.97 -31.31 3.28
N SER A 364 5.90 -30.53 3.45
CA SER A 364 5.75 -29.22 2.82
C SER A 364 6.71 -28.18 3.42
N PRO A 365 7.11 -27.14 2.66
CA PRO A 365 7.92 -26.04 3.20
C PRO A 365 7.23 -25.36 4.39
N PRO A 366 8.00 -24.69 5.28
CA PRO A 366 7.45 -23.95 6.39
C PRO A 366 6.29 -23.05 5.96
N GLU A 367 5.15 -23.17 6.62
CA GLU A 367 3.99 -22.35 6.30
C GLU A 367 4.27 -20.87 6.55
N SER A 368 3.63 -20.03 5.75
CA SER A 368 3.68 -18.57 5.90
C SER A 368 3.37 -18.13 7.33
N SER A 369 4.25 -17.30 7.87
CA SER A 369 4.02 -16.68 9.18
C SER A 369 3.26 -15.37 9.04
N PHE A 370 3.52 -14.62 7.97
CA PHE A 370 2.93 -13.30 7.76
C PHE A 370 1.51 -13.37 7.22
N GLN A 371 1.07 -14.51 6.67
CA GLN A 371 -0.35 -14.75 6.37
C GLN A 371 -1.25 -14.60 7.61
N LYS A 372 -0.72 -14.84 8.82
CA LYS A 372 -1.46 -14.64 10.08
C LYS A 372 -1.70 -13.16 10.40
N LEU A 373 -0.96 -12.25 9.76
CA LEU A 373 -1.18 -10.80 9.86
C LEU A 373 -2.14 -10.27 8.79
N ALA A 374 -2.56 -11.10 7.83
CA ALA A 374 -3.56 -10.75 6.84
C ALA A 374 -4.94 -10.52 7.49
N PRO A 375 -5.86 -9.83 6.80
CA PRO A 375 -7.21 -9.61 7.31
C PRO A 375 -7.89 -10.92 7.74
N SER A 376 -8.31 -10.97 9.01
CA SER A 376 -8.90 -12.18 9.58
C SER A 376 -10.37 -12.35 9.22
N GLU A 377 -10.76 -13.57 8.82
CA GLU A 377 -12.16 -13.97 8.60
C GLU A 377 -13.03 -13.84 9.87
N HIS A 378 -12.41 -13.81 11.06
CA HIS A 378 -13.13 -13.59 12.32
C HIS A 378 -13.57 -12.14 12.53
N ARG A 379 -13.13 -11.22 11.67
CA ARG A 379 -13.38 -9.78 11.78
C ARG A 379 -13.93 -9.17 10.48
N PHE A 380 -13.70 -9.81 9.35
CA PHE A 380 -14.08 -9.34 8.03
C PHE A 380 -14.69 -10.48 7.22
N ASP A 381 -15.63 -10.16 6.33
CA ASP A 381 -16.01 -11.08 5.26
C ASP A 381 -15.20 -10.74 3.99
N SER A 382 -14.62 -11.75 3.35
CA SER A 382 -13.88 -11.58 2.07
C SER A 382 -14.85 -11.25 0.93
N ALA A 383 -14.49 -10.27 0.10
CA ALA A 383 -15.26 -9.88 -1.09
C ALA A 383 -15.13 -10.91 -2.24
N GLU A 384 -14.13 -11.79 -2.21
CA GLU A 384 -13.90 -12.78 -3.28
C GLU A 384 -14.89 -13.96 -3.25
N PHE A 385 -15.64 -14.15 -2.17
CA PHE A 385 -16.41 -15.39 -1.95
C PHE A 385 -17.73 -15.52 -2.72
N ASN A 386 -18.19 -14.52 -3.48
CA ASN A 386 -19.55 -14.54 -4.04
C ASN A 386 -19.73 -14.39 -5.56
N PHE A 387 -18.68 -14.47 -6.37
CA PHE A 387 -18.87 -14.61 -7.83
C PHE A 387 -19.57 -15.94 -8.20
N PHE A 388 -19.54 -16.95 -7.32
CA PHE A 388 -20.14 -18.27 -7.57
C PHE A 388 -21.57 -18.47 -7.03
N LEU A 389 -22.08 -17.58 -6.17
CA LEU A 389 -23.38 -17.77 -5.51
C LEU A 389 -24.53 -16.94 -6.10
N ILE A 390 -24.27 -16.10 -7.10
CA ILE A 390 -25.29 -15.29 -7.81
C ILE A 390 -26.15 -16.12 -8.79
N PHE A 391 -25.89 -17.44 -8.95
CA PHE A 391 -26.74 -18.36 -9.75
C PHE A 391 -27.56 -19.36 -8.91
N ARG A 392 -28.04 -18.97 -7.72
CA ARG A 392 -29.12 -19.72 -7.04
C ARG A 392 -30.26 -18.81 -6.62
N HIS A 393 -31.10 -18.44 -7.59
CA HIS A 393 -32.48 -18.11 -7.28
C HIS A 393 -33.36 -19.37 -7.33
N PRO A 394 -34.36 -19.49 -6.42
CA PRO A 394 -35.20 -20.67 -6.29
C PRO A 394 -36.46 -20.60 -7.17
N LYS A 395 -36.95 -21.78 -7.57
CA LYS A 395 -38.25 -22.10 -8.20
C LYS A 395 -38.36 -21.91 -9.72
N SER A 396 -38.06 -23.00 -10.44
CA SER A 396 -38.96 -23.50 -11.47
C SER A 396 -38.79 -25.02 -11.60
N SER A 397 -39.85 -25.75 -11.26
CA SER A 397 -40.00 -27.19 -11.39
C SER A 397 -39.96 -27.63 -12.85
N PHE A 398 -39.00 -28.48 -13.21
CA PHE A 398 -39.11 -29.35 -14.37
C PHE A 398 -38.67 -30.78 -13.99
N GLN A 399 -39.58 -31.71 -14.24
CA GLN A 399 -39.45 -33.14 -13.97
C GLN A 399 -38.35 -33.76 -14.82
N ILE A 400 -37.44 -34.49 -14.17
CA ILE A 400 -36.50 -35.39 -14.83
C ILE A 400 -37.20 -36.76 -14.91
N ASN A 401 -37.58 -37.17 -16.12
CA ASN A 401 -37.95 -38.54 -16.41
C ASN A 401 -36.76 -39.33 -16.96
N SER A 402 -36.70 -40.55 -16.46
CA SER A 402 -35.73 -41.64 -16.49
C SER A 402 -35.25 -42.17 -17.85
N CYS A 403 -34.01 -42.70 -17.81
CA CYS A 403 -33.45 -43.88 -18.52
C CYS A 403 -32.97 -43.77 -19.99
N PRO A 404 -32.04 -44.65 -20.46
CA PRO A 404 -30.82 -45.19 -19.81
C PRO A 404 -29.57 -45.26 -20.76
N ILE A 405 -28.40 -45.52 -20.16
CA ILE A 405 -27.04 -45.86 -20.70
C ILE A 405 -27.12 -47.14 -21.60
N PRO A 406 -26.17 -47.59 -22.50
CA PRO A 406 -24.69 -47.56 -22.35
C PRO A 406 -23.68 -47.62 -23.55
N PHE A 407 -22.42 -47.29 -23.22
CA PHE A 407 -21.10 -47.88 -23.62
C PHE A 407 -20.40 -47.65 -24.99
N CYS A 408 -19.05 -47.59 -24.87
CA CYS A 408 -17.91 -47.76 -25.81
C CYS A 408 -17.17 -46.44 -26.15
N GLU A 409 -16.04 -46.12 -25.51
CA GLU A 409 -14.67 -46.67 -25.70
C GLU A 409 -14.10 -46.32 -27.07
N GLU A 410 -13.11 -45.40 -27.14
CA GLU A 410 -11.81 -45.60 -27.81
C GLU A 410 -10.96 -44.31 -27.99
N THR A 411 -9.68 -44.48 -27.64
CA THR A 411 -8.42 -43.96 -28.25
C THR A 411 -8.09 -42.45 -28.41
N LEU A 412 -6.96 -42.13 -27.75
CA LEU A 412 -5.92 -41.18 -28.14
C LEU A 412 -5.55 -41.26 -29.64
N LEU A 413 -5.28 -40.11 -30.28
CA LEU A 413 -4.19 -39.95 -31.26
C LEU A 413 -3.93 -38.47 -31.60
N ASP A 414 -2.66 -38.10 -31.39
CA ASP A 414 -1.79 -37.16 -32.11
C ASP A 414 -2.34 -35.87 -32.75
N VAL A 415 -1.78 -34.74 -32.29
CA VAL A 415 -1.66 -33.50 -33.06
C VAL A 415 -0.17 -33.17 -33.19
N GLN A 416 0.36 -33.22 -34.41
CA GLN A 416 1.57 -32.51 -34.80
C GLN A 416 1.27 -31.55 -35.97
N PRO A 417 1.99 -30.41 -36.07
CA PRO A 417 1.60 -29.26 -36.87
C PRO A 417 2.36 -29.18 -38.19
N GLU A 418 1.76 -28.57 -39.23
CA GLU A 418 2.49 -28.14 -40.44
C GLU A 418 1.83 -26.90 -41.11
N PRO A 419 2.57 -26.13 -41.96
CA PRO A 419 2.55 -24.66 -41.94
C PRO A 419 2.16 -24.06 -43.33
N PRO A 420 2.63 -22.86 -43.82
CA PRO A 420 1.75 -21.87 -44.47
C PRO A 420 2.08 -21.56 -45.95
N LEU A 421 1.24 -20.72 -46.61
CA LEU A 421 1.43 -19.85 -47.82
C LEU A 421 0.17 -19.91 -48.73
N VAL A 422 -0.44 -18.84 -49.28
CA VAL A 422 -0.04 -17.81 -50.29
C VAL A 422 -1.24 -16.80 -50.36
N GLN A 423 -1.19 -15.47 -50.22
CA GLN A 423 -0.62 -14.31 -50.97
C GLN A 423 -1.68 -13.47 -51.77
N LEU A 424 -1.43 -12.13 -51.83
CA LEU A 424 -1.96 -11.04 -52.69
C LEU A 424 -3.21 -10.26 -52.14
N LYS A 425 -3.28 -8.91 -52.12
CA LYS A 425 -2.74 -7.87 -53.04
C LYS A 425 -2.68 -6.47 -52.38
N ILE A 426 -1.74 -5.65 -52.84
CA ILE A 426 -1.38 -4.29 -52.42
C ILE A 426 -2.21 -3.23 -53.18
N ASN A 427 -2.58 -2.12 -52.53
CA ASN A 427 -2.78 -0.83 -53.20
C ASN A 427 -2.26 0.35 -52.36
N ARG A 428 -1.44 1.20 -53.01
CA ARG A 428 -0.77 2.40 -52.49
C ARG A 428 -1.72 3.60 -52.42
N LEU A 429 -1.56 4.46 -51.42
CA LEU A 429 -1.90 5.89 -51.48
C LEU A 429 -0.80 6.73 -50.81
N GLN A 430 -0.50 7.85 -51.47
CA GLN A 430 0.72 8.67 -51.37
C GLN A 430 0.72 9.63 -50.17
N ARG A 431 1.93 9.91 -49.64
CA ARG A 431 2.22 11.05 -48.76
C ARG A 431 2.57 12.29 -49.60
N PRO A 432 2.20 13.53 -49.20
CA PRO A 432 2.73 14.74 -49.80
C PRO A 432 4.04 15.20 -49.14
N THR A 433 5.02 15.50 -49.98
CA THR A 433 6.25 16.24 -49.69
C THR A 433 5.97 17.74 -49.50
N LEU A 434 6.38 18.31 -48.37
CA LEU A 434 6.46 19.76 -48.12
C LEU A 434 7.87 20.25 -48.47
N ALA A 435 7.94 21.21 -49.39
CA ALA A 435 9.15 21.90 -49.80
C ALA A 435 9.41 23.12 -48.89
N VAL A 436 10.67 23.26 -48.47
CA VAL A 436 11.20 24.42 -47.72
C VAL A 436 12.04 25.26 -48.68
N PRO A 437 11.85 26.59 -48.79
CA PRO A 437 12.84 27.48 -49.38
C PRO A 437 13.60 28.28 -48.30
N CYS A 438 14.93 28.26 -48.39
CA CYS A 438 15.84 29.15 -47.65
C CYS A 438 15.87 30.57 -48.26
N PRO A 439 16.00 31.65 -47.46
CA PRO A 439 16.33 32.96 -47.99
C PRO A 439 17.84 33.24 -47.88
N GLY A 440 18.47 33.61 -49.00
CA GLY A 440 19.85 34.07 -49.10
C GLY A 440 19.95 35.38 -49.90
N LYS A 441 20.20 36.48 -49.16
CA LYS A 441 20.95 37.72 -49.46
C LYS A 441 20.97 38.39 -50.86
N VAL A 442 20.65 39.69 -50.80
CA VAL A 442 21.33 40.90 -51.37
C VAL A 442 21.30 41.11 -52.89
N SER A 443 20.50 42.09 -53.31
CA SER A 443 20.93 43.37 -53.91
C SER A 443 19.76 44.34 -53.96
#